data_AF-A0A252DEN7-F1
#
_entry.id   AF-A0A252DEN7-F1
#
_cell.length_a   1.000
_cell.length_b   1.000
_cell.length_c   1.000
_cell.angle_alpha   90.00
_cell.angle_beta   90.00
_cell.angle_gamma   90.00
#
_symmetry.space_group_name_H-M   'P 1'
#
loop_
_entity.id
_entity.type
_entity.pdbx_description
1 polymer ?
#
loop_
_entity_poly.entity_id
_entity_poly.type
_entity_poly.pdbx_seq_one_letter_code
_entity_poly.pdbx_strand_id
1 'polypeptide(L)' 'MTKFLKEVIIILVKLTNLDRLISLLKDGKWHSSDELAIKVSWRFGHTVFEARKKGYLIEKRKVAHNQFQYRLLAA' A
#
# COMPACT_ATOMS: atom_id res chain seq x y z
N MET A 1 -22.20 17.03 8.11
CA MET A 1 -22.92 15.75 7.91
C MET A 1 -22.29 14.81 6.87
N THR A 2 -21.25 15.18 6.12
CA THR A 2 -20.67 14.36 5.04
C THR A 2 -19.48 13.48 5.43
N LYS A 3 -18.94 13.60 6.65
CA LYS A 3 -17.76 12.85 7.11
C LYS A 3 -18.09 11.38 7.45
N PHE A 4 -19.16 11.16 8.21
CA PHE A 4 -19.61 9.82 8.63
C PHE A 4 -19.99 8.91 7.47
N LEU A 5 -20.72 9.43 6.47
CA LEU A 5 -21.12 8.62 5.31
C LEU A 5 -19.91 8.18 4.47
N LYS A 6 -18.85 8.98 4.37
CA LYS A 6 -17.60 8.57 3.69
C LYS A 6 -16.89 7.44 4.44
N GLU A 7 -16.81 7.52 5.77
CA GLU A 7 -16.16 6.49 6.60
C GLU A 7 -16.93 5.16 6.58
N VAL A 8 -18.26 5.20 6.64
CA VAL A 8 -19.09 3.99 6.61
C VAL A 8 -19.06 3.30 5.23
N ILE A 9 -19.02 4.06 4.13
CA ILE A 9 -18.92 3.50 2.78
C ILE A 9 -17.56 2.80 2.56
N ILE A 10 -16.47 3.33 3.12
CA ILE A 10 -15.14 2.69 3.07
C ILE A 10 -15.15 1.31 3.75
N ILE A 11 -15.98 1.10 4.76
CA ILE A 11 -16.11 -0.17 5.49
C ILE A 11 -16.96 -1.19 4.70
N LEU A 12 -17.97 -0.74 3.94
CA LEU A 12 -18.89 -1.60 3.17
C LEU A 12 -18.31 -2.06 1.83
N VAL A 13 -17.39 -1.28 1.24
CA VAL A 13 -16.65 -1.70 0.04
C VAL A 13 -15.47 -2.57 0.47
N LYS A 14 -15.43 -3.81 0.00
CA LYS A 14 -14.29 -4.71 0.25
C LYS A 14 -13.02 -4.10 -0.35
N LEU A 15 -12.23 -3.41 0.47
CA LEU A 15 -10.97 -2.77 0.06
C LEU A 15 -10.09 -3.76 -0.67
N THR A 16 -9.69 -3.41 -1.89
CA THR A 16 -8.77 -4.25 -2.66
C THR A 16 -7.38 -4.21 -2.04
N ASN A 17 -6.52 -5.16 -2.39
CA ASN A 17 -5.13 -5.11 -1.95
C ASN A 17 -4.44 -3.84 -2.46
N LEU A 18 -4.82 -3.32 -3.63
CA LEU A 18 -4.30 -2.05 -4.13
C LEU A 18 -4.69 -0.90 -3.20
N ASP A 19 -5.97 -0.81 -2.81
CA ASP A 19 -6.44 0.25 -1.92
C ASP A 19 -5.74 0.20 -0.56
N ARG A 20 -5.51 -1.01 -0.03
CA ARG A 20 -4.73 -1.20 1.21
C ARG A 20 -3.29 -0.77 1.05
N LEU A 21 -2.65 -1.12 -0.06
CA LEU A 21 -1.26 -0.74 -0.35
C LEU A 21 -1.12 0.78 -0.44
N ILE A 22 -1.99 1.45 -1.22
CA ILE A 22 -1.95 2.90 -1.37
C ILE A 22 -2.28 3.58 -0.04
N SER A 23 -3.29 3.08 0.69
CA SER A 23 -3.64 3.63 2.00
C SER A 23 -2.52 3.52 3.03
N LEU A 24 -1.70 2.46 2.94
CA LEU A 24 -0.53 2.26 3.80
C LEU A 24 0.60 3.23 3.41
N LEU A 25 0.96 3.28 2.12
CA LEU A 25 2.14 4.03 1.66
C LEU A 25 1.90 5.54 1.44
N LYS A 26 0.65 6.01 1.46
CA LYS A 26 0.29 7.43 1.21
C LYS A 26 0.92 8.42 2.19
N ASP A 27 1.42 7.95 3.33
CA ASP A 27 2.13 8.80 4.30
C ASP A 27 3.54 9.18 3.81
N GLY A 28 4.00 8.58 2.70
CA GLY A 28 5.31 8.84 2.12
C GLY A 28 6.44 8.37 3.03
N LYS A 29 6.23 7.39 3.91
CA LYS A 29 7.29 6.81 4.73
C LYS A 29 7.75 5.47 4.16
N TRP A 30 8.86 4.99 4.68
CA TRP A 30 9.39 3.67 4.36
C TRP A 30 8.71 2.60 5.22
N HIS A 31 8.05 1.65 4.58
CA HIS A 31 7.40 0.50 5.20
C HIS A 31 8.12 -0.79 4.86
N SER A 32 8.23 -1.72 5.81
CA SER A 32 8.92 -3.00 5.60
C SER A 32 8.10 -3.99 4.77
N SER A 33 8.78 -4.94 4.13
CA SER A 33 8.12 -6.08 3.47
C SER A 33 7.16 -6.83 4.41
N ASP A 34 7.54 -7.00 5.67
CA ASP A 34 6.73 -7.73 6.66
C ASP A 34 5.44 -6.96 6.98
N GLU A 35 5.53 -5.64 7.13
CA GLU A 35 4.36 -4.80 7.34
C GLU A 35 3.40 -4.86 6.14
N LEU A 36 3.94 -4.81 4.91
CA LEU A 36 3.14 -4.95 3.70
C LEU A 36 2.51 -6.35 3.60
N ALA A 37 3.24 -7.40 3.97
CA ALA A 37 2.73 -8.76 3.98
C ALA A 37 1.53 -8.92 4.93
N ILE A 38 1.60 -8.30 6.11
CA ILE A 38 0.56 -8.35 7.14
C ILE A 38 -0.64 -7.47 6.78
N LYS A 39 -0.40 -6.21 6.39
CA LYS A 39 -1.47 -5.20 6.22
C LYS A 39 -2.11 -5.20 4.83
N VAL A 40 -1.40 -5.70 3.81
CA VAL A 40 -1.88 -5.73 2.42
C VAL A 40 -2.22 -7.16 2.01
N SER A 41 -1.21 -8.03 1.96
CA SER A 41 -1.32 -9.45 1.60
C SER A 41 0.06 -10.10 1.61
N TRP A 42 0.15 -11.39 1.95
CA TRP A 42 1.39 -12.17 1.80
C TRP A 42 1.98 -12.13 0.37
N ARG A 43 1.15 -11.87 -0.66
CA ARG A 43 1.56 -11.65 -2.07
C ARG A 43 1.64 -10.17 -2.46
N PHE A 44 1.90 -9.25 -1.53
CA PHE A 44 1.92 -7.80 -1.81
C PHE A 44 2.82 -7.41 -2.98
N GLY A 45 3.87 -8.20 -3.30
CA GLY A 45 4.73 -7.97 -4.45
C GLY A 45 3.97 -7.89 -5.79
N HIS A 46 2.95 -8.72 -5.98
CA HIS A 46 2.07 -8.64 -7.15
C HIS A 46 1.25 -7.33 -7.14
N THR A 47 0.78 -6.91 -5.97
CA THR A 47 0.06 -5.64 -5.81
C THR A 47 0.94 -4.43 -6.11
N VAL A 48 2.21 -4.43 -5.70
CA VAL A 48 3.18 -3.37 -6.03
C VAL A 48 3.42 -3.32 -7.55
N PHE A 49 3.54 -4.48 -8.20
CA PHE A 49 3.69 -4.56 -9.65
C PHE A 49 2.48 -3.94 -10.39
N GLU A 50 1.26 -4.32 -9.99
CA GLU A 50 0.04 -3.76 -10.57
C GLU A 50 -0.13 -2.26 -10.27
N ALA A 51 0.27 -1.80 -9.08
CA ALA A 51 0.28 -0.38 -8.75
C ALA A 51 1.21 0.40 -9.68
N ARG A 52 2.44 -0.08 -9.92
CA ARG A 52 3.38 0.57 -10.84
C ARG A 52 2.84 0.64 -12.27
N LYS A 53 2.19 -0.42 -12.75
CA LYS A 53 1.50 -0.42 -14.05
C LYS A 53 0.40 0.65 -14.16
N LYS A 54 -0.24 0.98 -13.04
CA LYS A 54 -1.27 2.01 -12.95
C LYS A 54 -0.73 3.44 -12.79
N GLY A 55 0.60 3.63 -12.75
CA GLY A 55 1.23 4.94 -12.67
C GLY A 55 1.75 5.33 -11.28
N TYR A 56 1.51 4.51 -10.25
CA TYR A 56 1.99 4.80 -8.90
C TYR A 56 3.52 4.69 -8.83
N LEU A 57 4.17 5.75 -8.37
CA LEU A 57 5.62 5.77 -8.18
C LEU A 57 5.98 5.19 -6.81
N ILE A 58 6.24 3.88 -6.77
CA ILE A 58 6.63 3.16 -5.54
C ILE A 58 8.12 2.82 -5.59
N GLU A 59 8.89 3.42 -4.70
CA GLU A 59 10.30 3.06 -4.51
C GLU A 59 10.45 1.76 -3.72
N LYS A 60 11.57 1.08 -3.97
CA LYS A 60 12.01 -0.10 -3.23
C LYS A 60 13.48 0.08 -2.87
N ARG A 61 13.83 -0.10 -1.60
CA ARG A 61 15.24 -0.15 -1.15
C ARG A 61 15.54 -1.43 -0.39
N LYS A 62 16.78 -1.87 -0.46
CA LYS A 62 17.31 -2.98 0.35
C LYS A 62 17.98 -2.38 1.58
N VAL A 63 17.60 -2.83 2.77
CA VAL A 63 18.16 -2.34 4.05
C VAL A 63 19.10 -3.33 4.71
N ALA A 64 18.91 -4.64 4.48
CA ALA A 64 19.79 -5.70 4.97
C ALA A 64 19.66 -6.96 4.09
N HIS A 65 20.28 -8.07 4.53
CA HIS A 65 20.12 -9.36 3.87
C HIS A 65 18.64 -9.77 3.85
N ASN A 66 18.07 -9.88 2.65
CA ASN A 66 16.66 -10.19 2.41
C ASN A 66 15.62 -9.25 3.05
N GLN A 67 16.02 -8.05 3.50
CA GLN A 67 15.12 -7.05 4.06
C GLN A 67 14.95 -5.88 3.11
N PHE A 68 13.70 -5.58 2.78
CA PHE A 68 13.33 -4.51 1.85
C PHE A 68 12.31 -3.56 2.47
N GLN A 69 12.33 -2.33 1.98
CA GLN A 69 11.36 -1.32 2.32
C GLN A 69 10.80 -0.65 1.08
N TYR A 70 9.58 -0.12 1.20
CA TYR A 70 8.80 0.47 0.14
C TYR A 70 8.21 1.81 0.59
N ARG A 71 8.11 2.76 -0.34
CA ARG A 71 7.52 4.09 -0.11
C ARG A 71 6.80 4.55 -1.36
N LEU A 72 5.70 5.30 -1.20
CA LEU A 72 5.06 6.04 -2.29
C LEU A 72 5.71 7.42 -2.45
N LEU A 73 6.09 7.77 -3.69
CA LEU A 73 6.56 9.11 -4.06
C LEU A 73 5.44 9.95 -4.67
N ALA A 74 4.64 9.34 -5.55
CA ALA A 74 3.52 9.98 -6.23
C ALA A 74 2.44 8.94 -6.56
N ALA A 75 1.19 9.40 -6.58
CA ALA A 75 -0.01 8.64 -6.89
C ALA A 75 -0.61 9.08 -8.23
#